data_AF-Q5BSF9-F1
#
_entry.id   AF-Q5BSF9-F1
#
_cell.length_a   1.000
_cell.length_b   1.000
_cell.length_c   1.000
_cell.angle_alpha   90.00
_cell.angle_beta   90.00
_cell.angle_gamma   90.00
#
_symmetry.space_group_name_H-M   'P 1'
#
loop_
_entity.id
_entity.type
_entity.pdbx_description
1 polymer ?
#
loop_
_entity_poly.entity_id
_entity_poly.type
_entity_poly.pdbx_seq_one_letter_code
_entity_poly.pdbx_strand_id
1 'polypeptide(L)'
;AASGGRHLSAGLLSSQSCCSALQVPFEIFGLGSFANYVEKLTVSVPPSNKVMRSRLLSFIVPKAQIVVNPYPLDNPSAWTMKLFLQPLYDMKVLYIAITLLCVCILLIIIIGILQWFEFREDRLEKQKESQRFHFDAM
;
A
#
# COMPACT_ATOMS: atom_id res chain seq x y z
N ALA A 1 -4.52 25.51 12.02
CA ALA A 1 -5.13 24.53 12.94
C ALA A 1 -6.08 23.67 12.14
N ALA A 2 -5.94 22.35 12.16
CA ALA A 2 -6.85 21.43 11.49
C ALA A 2 -8.22 21.49 12.20
N SER A 3 -9.10 22.40 11.76
CA SER A 3 -10.46 22.44 12.31
C SER A 3 -11.15 21.17 11.84
N GLY A 4 -11.50 20.29 12.78
CA GLY A 4 -12.31 19.09 12.53
C GLY A 4 -13.73 19.45 12.11
N GLY A 5 -13.88 19.93 10.88
CA GLY A 5 -15.14 20.35 10.29
C GLY A 5 -15.98 19.16 9.83
N ARG A 6 -17.30 19.32 9.86
CA ARG A 6 -18.23 18.36 9.26
C ARG A 6 -18.45 18.75 7.80
N HIS A 7 -18.18 17.83 6.89
CA HIS A 7 -18.48 17.98 5.48
C HIS A 7 -19.72 17.17 5.13
N LEU A 8 -20.62 17.76 4.33
CA LEU A 8 -21.83 17.13 3.83
C LEU A 8 -21.74 17.09 2.31
N SER A 9 -22.00 15.92 1.75
CA SER A 9 -22.02 15.68 0.31
C SER A 9 -23.18 14.75 -0.03
N ALA A 10 -23.71 14.88 -1.24
CA ALA A 10 -24.80 14.06 -1.73
C ALA A 10 -24.59 13.72 -3.21
N GLY A 11 -24.71 12.43 -3.54
CA GLY A 11 -24.67 11.93 -4.92
C GLY A 11 -26.06 11.49 -5.37
N LEU A 12 -26.38 11.71 -6.64
CA LEU A 12 -27.66 11.34 -7.26
C LEU A 12 -27.42 10.46 -8.48
N LEU A 13 -28.28 9.46 -8.67
CA LEU A 13 -28.35 8.68 -9.90
C LEU A 13 -28.97 9.54 -11.01
N SER A 14 -28.25 9.72 -12.11
CA SER A 14 -28.78 10.43 -13.29
C SER A 14 -29.35 9.45 -14.30
N SER A 15 -30.44 9.84 -14.97
CA SER A 15 -31.00 9.06 -16.07
C SER A 15 -30.04 9.05 -17.26
N GLN A 16 -29.76 7.87 -17.82
CA GLN A 16 -28.92 7.69 -18.99
C GLN A 16 -29.81 7.39 -20.21
N SER A 17 -29.59 8.08 -21.33
CA SER A 17 -30.43 8.01 -22.53
C SER A 17 -29.89 7.09 -23.64
N CYS A 18 -28.99 6.16 -23.35
CA CYS A 18 -28.36 5.26 -24.34
C CYS A 18 -28.07 3.87 -23.74
N CYS A 19 -27.64 2.91 -24.57
CA CYS A 19 -27.26 1.52 -24.22
C CYS A 19 -25.97 1.41 -23.39
N SER A 20 -25.77 2.26 -22.37
CA SER A 20 -24.66 2.20 -21.43
C SER A 20 -25.12 1.63 -20.09
N ALA A 21 -24.19 1.09 -19.31
CA ALA A 21 -24.48 0.61 -17.96
C ALA A 21 -24.90 1.77 -17.06
N LEU A 22 -25.83 1.51 -16.14
CA LEU A 22 -26.29 2.50 -15.17
C LEU A 22 -25.13 2.88 -14.24
N GLN A 23 -24.67 4.13 -14.31
CA GLN A 23 -23.62 4.63 -13.44
C GLN A 23 -24.15 4.75 -12.01
N VAL A 24 -23.41 4.21 -11.04
CA VAL A 24 -23.72 4.35 -9.62
C VAL A 24 -23.32 5.75 -9.12
N PRO A 25 -24.04 6.33 -8.15
CA PRO A 25 -23.67 7.63 -7.61
C PRO A 25 -22.39 7.47 -6.80
N PHE A 26 -21.42 8.34 -7.06
CA PHE A 26 -20.17 8.39 -6.32
C PHE A 26 -19.87 9.82 -5.93
N GLU A 27 -19.11 9.99 -4.86
CA GLU A 27 -18.68 11.28 -4.35
C GLU A 27 -17.19 11.19 -4.00
N ILE A 28 -16.45 12.24 -4.32
CA ILE A 28 -15.03 12.37 -3.96
C ILE A 28 -14.90 13.63 -3.10
N PHE A 29 -14.40 13.47 -1.88
CA PHE A 29 -14.16 14.59 -0.96
C PHE A 29 -12.69 14.64 -0.54
N GLY A 30 -12.17 15.86 -0.39
CA GLY A 30 -10.81 16.11 0.09
C GLY A 30 -10.77 16.23 1.61
N LEU A 31 -9.71 15.71 2.23
CA LEU A 31 -9.51 15.75 3.69
C LEU A 31 -8.79 17.02 4.17
N GLY A 32 -8.24 17.81 3.25
CA GLY A 32 -7.36 18.95 3.57
C GLY A 32 -5.91 18.51 3.82
N SER A 33 -5.01 19.49 4.02
CA SER A 33 -3.56 19.27 4.00
C SER A 33 -3.00 18.47 5.19
N PHE A 34 -3.73 18.40 6.32
CA PHE A 34 -3.23 17.83 7.57
C PHE A 34 -4.08 16.67 8.12
N ALA A 35 -5.18 16.32 7.47
CA ALA A 35 -6.05 15.26 7.96
C ALA A 35 -5.59 13.90 7.40
N ASN A 36 -5.27 12.99 8.31
CA ASN A 36 -4.73 11.67 7.98
C ASN A 36 -5.77 10.55 8.06
N TYR A 37 -6.97 10.82 8.58
CA TYR A 37 -8.08 9.87 8.65
C TYR A 37 -9.41 10.61 8.84
N VAL A 38 -10.50 9.94 8.50
CA VAL A 38 -11.87 10.34 8.83
C VAL A 38 -12.34 9.51 10.00
N GLU A 39 -12.72 10.16 11.10
CA GLU A 39 -13.20 9.47 12.29
C GLU A 39 -14.57 8.82 12.06
N LYS A 40 -15.52 9.58 11.50
CA LYS A 40 -16.91 9.16 11.32
C LYS A 40 -17.42 9.60 9.94
N LEU A 41 -17.79 8.63 9.11
CA LEU A 41 -18.51 8.82 7.87
C LEU A 41 -19.94 8.29 8.03
N THR A 42 -20.93 9.16 7.95
CA THR A 42 -22.34 8.75 7.97
C THR A 42 -22.87 8.71 6.55
N VAL A 43 -23.25 7.52 6.09
CA VAL A 43 -23.90 7.32 4.79
C VAL A 43 -25.38 7.13 5.02
N SER A 44 -26.21 7.88 4.31
CA SER A 44 -27.66 7.81 4.40
C SER A 44 -28.30 7.77 3.01
N VAL A 45 -29.35 6.96 2.88
CA VAL A 45 -30.20 6.95 1.68
C VAL A 45 -31.44 7.78 1.98
N PRO A 46 -31.85 8.70 1.08
CA PRO A 46 -33.04 9.50 1.30
C PRO A 46 -34.25 8.60 1.57
N PRO A 47 -35.02 8.88 2.63
CA PRO A 47 -36.17 8.07 3.01
C PRO A 47 -37.27 8.11 1.95
N SER A 48 -37.90 6.96 1.70
CA SER A 48 -39.23 6.90 1.07
C SER A 48 -40.36 7.04 2.12
N ASN A 49 -40.12 6.54 3.34
CA ASN A 49 -40.99 6.69 4.52
C ASN A 49 -40.26 7.50 5.60
N LYS A 50 -40.97 8.11 6.55
CA LYS A 50 -40.47 9.09 7.57
C LYS A 50 -39.23 8.69 8.42
N VAL A 51 -38.67 7.48 8.27
CA VAL A 51 -37.49 7.00 9.02
C VAL A 51 -36.23 7.17 8.20
N MET A 52 -35.28 7.98 8.69
CA MET A 52 -33.99 8.18 8.05
C MET A 52 -33.13 6.92 8.20
N ARG A 53 -32.65 6.38 7.07
CA ARG A 53 -31.80 5.19 7.03
C ARG A 53 -30.36 5.64 6.90
N SER A 54 -29.61 5.53 7.99
CA SER A 54 -28.21 5.92 8.04
C SER A 54 -27.35 4.81 8.63
N ARG A 55 -26.12 4.69 8.13
CA ARG A 55 -25.12 3.79 8.68
C ARG A 55 -23.81 4.53 8.84
N LEU A 56 -23.22 4.35 10.01
CA LEU A 56 -21.97 4.99 10.39
C LEU A 56 -20.82 4.03 10.09
N LEU A 57 -19.79 4.56 9.43
CA LEU A 57 -18.53 3.91 9.20
C LEU A 57 -17.44 4.71 9.92
N SER A 58 -16.56 4.02 10.64
CA SER A 58 -15.50 4.65 11.42
C SER A 58 -14.13 4.39 10.81
N PHE A 59 -13.18 5.29 11.08
CA PHE A 59 -11.75 5.13 10.76
C PHE A 59 -11.44 4.87 9.28
N ILE A 60 -11.74 5.85 8.42
CA ILE A 60 -11.44 5.77 6.98
C ILE A 60 -10.09 6.44 6.72
N VAL A 61 -9.21 5.74 5.99
CA VAL A 61 -7.93 6.29 5.56
C VAL A 61 -8.04 7.01 4.21
N PRO A 62 -7.19 8.01 3.94
CA PRO A 62 -7.09 8.64 2.63
C PRO A 62 -6.89 7.61 1.50
N LYS A 63 -7.36 7.94 0.29
CA LYS A 63 -7.26 7.09 -0.90
C LYS A 63 -7.90 5.70 -0.77
N ALA A 64 -8.77 5.50 0.20
CA ALA A 64 -9.63 4.33 0.24
C ALA A 64 -10.91 4.58 -0.56
N GLN A 65 -11.35 3.57 -1.30
CA GLN A 65 -12.61 3.56 -2.03
C GLN A 65 -13.66 2.80 -1.21
N ILE A 66 -14.77 3.45 -0.90
CA ILE A 66 -15.86 2.84 -0.14
C ILE A 66 -16.99 2.49 -1.09
N VAL A 67 -17.41 1.23 -1.06
CA VAL A 67 -18.59 0.76 -1.77
C VAL A 67 -19.65 0.39 -0.75
N VAL A 68 -20.79 1.08 -0.82
CA VAL A 68 -21.94 0.84 0.05
C VAL A 68 -23.04 0.19 -0.78
N ASN A 69 -23.51 -0.96 -0.34
CA ASN A 69 -24.70 -1.60 -0.89
C ASN A 69 -25.86 -1.44 0.11
N PRO A 70 -26.82 -0.53 -0.17
CA PRO A 70 -27.94 -0.22 0.73
C PRO A 70 -29.08 -1.25 0.61
N TYR A 71 -28.75 -2.53 0.74
CA TYR A 71 -29.71 -3.65 0.72
C TYR A 71 -29.54 -4.49 2.00
N PRO A 72 -30.63 -4.88 2.68
CA PRO A 72 -32.04 -4.51 2.44
C PRO A 72 -32.36 -3.07 2.90
N LEU A 73 -33.36 -2.43 2.27
CA LEU A 73 -33.74 -1.06 2.60
C LEU A 73 -34.31 -0.92 4.02
N ASP A 74 -35.02 -1.92 4.53
CA ASP A 74 -35.72 -1.81 5.82
C ASP A 74 -34.79 -1.87 7.04
N ASN A 75 -33.65 -2.56 6.90
CA ASN A 75 -32.69 -2.74 7.99
C ASN A 75 -31.33 -2.11 7.63
N PRO A 76 -31.10 -0.81 7.95
CA PRO A 76 -29.83 -0.13 7.64
C PRO A 76 -28.62 -0.79 8.31
N SER A 77 -28.80 -1.48 9.44
CA SER A 77 -27.75 -2.23 10.11
C SER A 77 -27.18 -3.36 9.25
N ALA A 78 -28.01 -3.95 8.37
CA ALA A 78 -27.63 -5.07 7.51
C ALA A 78 -26.94 -4.65 6.21
N TRP A 79 -26.78 -3.34 5.94
CA TRP A 79 -26.10 -2.90 4.73
C TRP A 79 -24.66 -3.38 4.68
N THR A 80 -24.24 -3.83 3.51
CA THR A 80 -22.86 -4.26 3.30
C THR A 80 -22.02 -3.08 2.85
N MET A 81 -20.97 -2.79 3.60
CA MET A 81 -20.01 -1.72 3.32
C MET A 81 -18.65 -2.37 3.15
N LYS A 82 -18.05 -2.21 1.97
CA LYS A 82 -16.71 -2.71 1.69
C LYS A 82 -15.76 -1.54 1.47
N LEU A 83 -14.66 -1.55 2.21
CA LEU A 83 -13.56 -0.62 2.05
C LEU A 83 -12.51 -1.28 1.16
N PHE A 84 -12.31 -0.74 -0.03
CA PHE A 84 -11.23 -1.13 -0.91
C PHE A 84 -10.09 -0.15 -0.72
N LEU A 85 -8.95 -0.66 -0.28
CA LEU A 85 -7.72 0.10 -0.32
C LEU A 85 -7.19 0.01 -1.74
N GLN A 86 -6.72 1.13 -2.29
CA GLN A 86 -5.96 1.08 -3.52
C GLN A 86 -4.81 0.09 -3.30
N PRO A 87 -4.70 -0.97 -4.12
CA PRO A 87 -3.68 -1.99 -3.92
C PRO A 87 -2.32 -1.32 -3.86
N LEU A 88 -1.63 -1.45 -2.72
CA LEU A 88 -0.27 -0.93 -2.58
C LEU A 88 0.72 -1.68 -3.50
N TYR A 89 0.28 -2.81 -4.07
CA TYR A 89 0.99 -3.65 -5.04
C TYR A 89 1.07 -3.04 -6.45
N ASP A 90 1.05 -1.71 -6.56
CA ASP A 90 1.44 -1.03 -7.79
C ASP A 90 2.88 -1.43 -8.15
N MET A 91 3.23 -1.31 -9.44
CA MET A 91 4.56 -1.58 -10.01
C MET A 91 5.74 -1.07 -9.17
N LYS A 92 5.52 -0.02 -8.37
CA LYS A 92 6.47 0.56 -7.40
C LYS A 92 7.04 -0.46 -6.41
N VAL A 93 6.20 -1.34 -5.84
CA VAL A 93 6.68 -2.35 -4.86
C VAL A 93 7.63 -3.34 -5.54
N LEU A 94 7.32 -3.72 -6.78
CA LEU A 94 8.16 -4.59 -7.58
C LEU A 94 9.49 -3.93 -7.94
N TYR A 95 9.50 -2.64 -8.31
CA TYR A 95 10.73 -1.88 -8.52
C TYR A 95 11.61 -1.84 -7.26
N ILE A 96 11.03 -1.59 -6.10
CA ILE A 96 11.77 -1.60 -4.82
C ILE A 96 12.41 -2.97 -4.59
N ALA A 97 11.67 -4.06 -4.78
CA ALA A 97 12.18 -5.42 -4.62
C ALA A 97 13.35 -5.72 -5.57
N ILE A 98 13.25 -5.33 -6.85
CA ILE A 98 14.34 -5.50 -7.83
C ILE A 98 15.57 -4.68 -7.42
N THR A 99 15.38 -3.41 -7.05
CA THR A 99 16.51 -2.56 -6.65
C THR A 99 17.24 -3.12 -5.42
N LEU A 100 16.49 -3.63 -4.43
CA LEU A 100 17.05 -4.29 -3.27
C LEU A 100 17.86 -5.54 -3.67
N LEU A 101 17.32 -6.37 -4.55
CA LEU A 101 17.99 -7.57 -5.05
C LEU A 101 19.29 -7.23 -5.82
N CYS A 102 19.28 -6.20 -6.67
CA CYS A 102 20.47 -5.73 -7.36
C CYS A 102 21.55 -5.24 -6.39
N VAL A 103 21.18 -4.48 -5.35
CA VAL A 103 22.12 -4.01 -4.33
C VAL A 103 22.71 -5.19 -3.56
N CYS A 104 21.90 -6.18 -3.18
CA CYS A 104 22.38 -7.40 -2.53
C CYS A 104 23.40 -8.16 -3.40
N ILE A 105 23.12 -8.35 -4.69
CA ILE A 105 24.03 -9.03 -5.62
C ILE A 105 25.35 -8.25 -5.76
N LEU A 106 25.26 -6.93 -5.90
CA LEU A 106 26.44 -6.07 -6.01
C LEU A 106 27.34 -6.22 -4.77
N LEU A 107 26.75 -6.20 -3.57
CA LEU A 107 27.49 -6.44 -2.33
C LEU A 107 28.17 -7.81 -2.30
N ILE A 108 27.48 -8.87 -2.72
CA ILE A 108 28.07 -10.22 -2.80
C ILE A 108 29.26 -10.25 -3.77
N ILE A 109 29.17 -9.57 -4.91
CA ILE A 109 30.27 -9.49 -5.88
C ILE A 109 31.47 -8.77 -5.28
N ILE A 110 31.27 -7.63 -4.63
CA ILE A 110 32.37 -6.88 -3.98
C ILE A 110 33.05 -7.76 -2.93
N ILE A 111 32.27 -8.40 -2.06
CA ILE A 111 32.78 -9.28 -1.01
C ILE A 111 33.56 -10.44 -1.63
N GLY A 112 33.02 -11.07 -2.68
CA GLY A 112 33.66 -12.18 -3.37
C GLY A 112 34.99 -11.80 -4.04
N ILE A 113 35.07 -10.60 -4.65
CA ILE A 113 36.33 -10.08 -5.21
C ILE A 113 37.37 -9.88 -4.10
N LEU A 114 36.96 -9.31 -2.96
CA LEU A 114 37.84 -9.06 -1.82
C LEU A 114 38.38 -10.38 -1.24
N GLN A 115 37.52 -11.37 -1.04
CA GLN A 115 37.93 -12.70 -0.57
C GLN A 115 38.87 -13.41 -1.55
N TRP A 116 38.72 -13.18 -2.87
CA TRP A 116 39.64 -13.75 -3.84
C TRP A 116 41.02 -13.09 -3.75
N PHE A 117 41.08 -11.77 -3.57
CA PHE A 117 42.36 -11.08 -3.36
C PHE A 117 43.06 -11.58 -2.09
N GLU A 118 42.32 -11.69 -0.98
CA GLU A 118 42.84 -12.24 0.29
C GLU A 118 43.38 -13.67 0.09
N PHE A 119 42.61 -14.53 -0.56
CA PHE A 119 43.03 -15.92 -0.82
C PHE A 119 44.27 -16.01 -1.73
N ARG A 120 44.49 -15.02 -2.60
CA ARG A 120 45.67 -14.97 -3.46
C ARG A 120 46.93 -14.59 -2.65
N GLU A 121 46.80 -13.67 -1.71
CA GLU A 121 47.90 -13.24 -0.83
C GLU A 121 48.31 -14.38 0.12
N ASP A 122 47.33 -15.05 0.72
CA ASP A 122 47.53 -16.25 1.57
C ASP A 122 48.31 -17.37 0.85
N ARG A 123 48.07 -17.56 -0.46
CA ARG A 123 48.79 -18.58 -1.24
C ARG A 123 50.26 -18.21 -1.48
N LEU A 124 50.56 -16.93 -1.60
CA LEU A 124 51.94 -16.47 -1.77
C LEU A 124 52.75 -16.62 -0.49
N GLU A 125 52.14 -16.43 0.68
CA GLU A 125 52.80 -16.61 1.98
C GLU A 125 53.11 -18.08 2.26
N LYS A 126 52.16 -18.99 2.01
CA LYS A 126 52.35 -20.44 2.20
C LYS A 126 53.50 -21.02 1.35
N GLN A 127 53.74 -20.45 0.17
CA GLN A 127 54.89 -20.85 -0.66
C GLN A 127 56.23 -20.39 -0.08
N LYS A 128 56.28 -19.21 0.53
CA LYS A 128 57.51 -18.71 1.18
C LYS A 128 57.86 -19.49 2.43
N GLU A 129 56.85 -19.88 3.21
CA GLU A 129 57.07 -20.68 4.43
C GLU A 129 57.56 -22.09 4.09
N SER A 130 56.96 -22.78 3.12
CA SER A 130 57.43 -24.12 2.73
C SER A 130 58.87 -24.12 2.19
N GLN A 131 59.29 -23.08 1.47
CA GLN A 131 60.68 -22.92 1.01
C GLN A 131 61.64 -22.62 2.18
N ARG A 132 61.18 -21.91 3.22
CA ARG A 132 61.99 -21.64 4.43
C ARG A 132 62.17 -22.88 5.30
N PHE A 133 61.16 -23.74 5.43
CA PHE A 133 61.27 -25.02 6.14
C PHE A 133 62.21 -26.01 5.46
N HIS A 134 62.29 -25.99 4.12
CA HIS A 134 63.27 -26.81 3.39
C HIS A 134 64.73 -26.37 3.59
N PHE A 135 64.97 -25.13 4.00
CA PHE A 135 66.31 -24.57 4.21
C PHE A 135 66.83 -24.70 5.66
N ASP A 136 65.95 -24.94 6.64
CA ASP A 136 66.29 -25.01 8.07
C ASP A 136 66.57 -26.46 8.56
N ALA A 137 66.49 -27.44 7.66
CA ALA A 137 66.65 -28.87 7.94
C ALA A 137 67.95 -29.50 7.37
N MET A 138 68.87 -28.69 6.84
CA MET A 138 70.25 -29.05 6.45
C MET A 138 71.24 -28.24 7.27
#